data_AF-A0A432LP05-F1
#
_entry.id   AF-A0A432LP05-F1
#
_cell.length_a   1.000
_cell.length_b   1.000
_cell.length_c   1.000
_cell.angle_alpha   90.00
_cell.angle_beta   90.00
_cell.angle_gamma   90.00
#
_symmetry.space_group_name_H-M   'P 1'
#
loop_
_entity.id
_entity.type
_entity.pdbx_description
1 polymer ?
#
loop_
_entity_poly.entity_id
_entity_poly.type
_entity_poly.pdbx_seq_one_letter_code
_entity_poly.pdbx_strand_id
1 'polypeptide(L)'
;MKASWHIWLQLFRRMPLLVVVANALWLAALVMGVMALSGDNGMLALATPLFGMGTWFWHMGQGYSLRSLCVPESFLLPDFRRRLLNYAAIDIAQWILIPLVFATLLHVSHLPLVASMTVLIAAIGLMMGCNPRAAIFIWPAFIVLGWMPAVFVQVMKVAVQSPLTPLLILAVAALIVRLSVTPLLRINDRDVDASPLESTSLGRMQTRSMPGEPRRTGAFGKRIAALYDAASQRAMTRALASYKRHPTLTRRMVLVRRLLLPHDNPEAIALRIALVAVIVFFYFFVVMHRQHFNATIIGAYSIMLSISRFPQLNVGMTRMRPNMADLYLTLAPETRAEYQKVVSDALTVLVPISMLTALVYTALGAVLVHAADPWRMLFVAAIVSASASLAALAVHLIGPEGTTGRTIVNFVILFGVMGVYWGGYWLVDTFDYLIGGGILAVITLGFGLSAWFAAQREYLLRPPRFDAPIG
;
A
#
# COMPACT_ATOMS: atom_id res chain seq x y z
N MET A 1 34.93 14.50 5.08
CA MET A 1 34.16 14.26 6.32
C MET A 1 32.84 15.06 6.41
N LYS A 2 32.76 16.33 5.97
CA LYS A 2 31.51 17.14 6.03
C LYS A 2 30.30 16.50 5.29
N ALA A 3 30.52 15.85 4.14
CA ALA A 3 29.43 15.30 3.33
C ALA A 3 28.79 14.01 3.88
N SER A 4 29.54 13.12 4.53
CA SER A 4 29.00 11.88 5.12
C SER A 4 28.09 12.17 6.31
N TRP A 5 28.42 13.21 7.09
CA TRP A 5 27.56 13.70 8.17
C TRP A 5 26.25 14.30 7.64
N HIS A 6 26.32 15.03 6.52
CA HIS A 6 25.10 15.52 5.86
C HIS A 6 24.21 14.40 5.33
N ILE A 7 24.79 13.30 4.83
CA ILE A 7 24.04 12.11 4.41
C ILE A 7 23.37 11.44 5.63
N TRP A 8 24.10 11.27 6.74
CA TRP A 8 23.54 10.70 7.97
C TRP A 8 22.43 11.57 8.57
N LEU A 9 22.60 12.90 8.57
CA LEU A 9 21.59 13.86 9.00
C LEU A 9 20.40 13.99 8.05
N GLN A 10 20.44 13.44 6.82
CA GLN A 10 19.28 13.50 5.93
C GLN A 10 18.07 12.81 6.53
N LEU A 11 18.28 11.75 7.31
CA LEU A 11 17.17 11.06 7.96
C LEU A 11 16.46 11.98 8.96
N PHE A 12 17.22 12.73 9.77
CA PHE A 12 16.69 13.75 10.69
C PHE A 12 15.94 14.87 9.95
N ARG A 13 16.42 15.27 8.77
CA ARG A 13 15.79 16.34 7.97
C ARG A 13 14.50 15.89 7.29
N ARG A 14 14.45 14.63 6.82
CA ARG A 14 13.33 14.12 6.01
C ARG A 14 12.26 13.40 6.83
N MET A 15 12.66 12.76 7.93
CA MET A 15 11.80 11.92 8.76
C MET A 15 12.07 12.13 10.26
N PRO A 16 11.94 13.36 10.77
CA PRO A 16 12.30 13.68 12.17
C PRO A 16 11.52 12.83 13.18
N LEU A 17 10.22 12.60 12.93
CA LEU A 17 9.39 11.82 13.84
C LEU A 17 9.82 10.35 13.93
N LEU A 18 10.13 9.71 12.80
CA LEU A 18 10.63 8.34 12.78
C LEU A 18 11.97 8.22 13.52
N VAL A 19 12.84 9.20 13.33
CA VAL A 19 14.15 9.25 14.03
C VAL A 19 13.98 9.39 15.53
N VAL A 20 13.10 10.30 15.97
CA VAL A 20 12.80 10.49 17.40
C VAL A 20 12.23 9.21 17.99
N VAL A 21 11.28 8.57 17.33
CA VAL A 21 10.68 7.31 17.79
C VAL A 21 11.73 6.20 17.86
N ALA A 22 12.56 6.01 16.82
CA ALA A 22 13.58 4.96 16.80
C ALA A 22 14.64 5.15 17.89
N ASN A 23 15.10 6.39 18.11
CA ASN A 23 16.08 6.69 19.17
C ASN A 23 15.45 6.62 20.57
N ALA A 24 14.18 7.02 20.73
CA ALA A 24 13.47 6.88 22.00
C ALA A 24 13.30 5.40 22.38
N LEU A 25 12.94 4.54 21.42
CA LEU A 25 12.86 3.09 21.62
C LEU A 25 14.22 2.48 21.98
N TRP A 26 15.29 2.91 21.29
CA TRP A 26 16.65 2.47 21.58
C TRP A 26 17.13 2.91 22.97
N LEU A 27 16.88 4.17 23.34
CA LEU A 27 17.23 4.70 24.66
C LEU A 27 16.43 4.03 25.78
N ALA A 28 15.12 3.81 25.56
CA ALA A 28 14.29 3.04 26.50
C ALA A 28 14.81 1.62 26.68
N ALA A 29 15.22 0.95 25.60
CA ALA A 29 15.82 -0.38 25.67
C ALA A 29 17.14 -0.39 26.44
N LEU A 30 17.99 0.63 26.26
CA LEU A 30 19.23 0.77 27.03
C LEU A 30 18.96 1.01 28.51
N VAL A 31 18.04 1.91 28.86
CA VAL A 31 17.66 2.19 30.25
C VAL A 31 17.12 0.93 30.92
N MET A 32 16.20 0.21 30.25
CA MET A 32 15.68 -1.07 30.76
C MET A 32 16.77 -2.15 30.86
N GLY A 33 17.73 -2.17 29.93
CA GLY A 33 18.89 -3.07 29.98
C GLY A 33 19.84 -2.77 31.15
N VAL A 34 20.06 -1.49 31.47
CA VAL A 34 20.82 -1.08 32.67
C VAL A 34 20.03 -1.40 33.94
N MET A 35 18.72 -1.16 33.95
CA MET A 35 17.88 -1.52 35.10
C MET A 35 17.86 -3.04 35.34
N ALA A 36 17.93 -3.86 34.30
CA ALA A 36 18.05 -5.32 34.44
C ALA A 36 19.31 -5.76 35.21
N LEU A 37 20.38 -4.95 35.27
CA LEU A 37 21.55 -5.23 36.11
C LEU A 37 21.23 -5.21 37.62
N SER A 38 20.12 -4.58 38.02
CA SER A 38 19.65 -4.58 39.41
C SER A 38 18.89 -5.85 39.81
N GLY A 39 18.80 -6.85 38.90
CA GLY A 39 18.28 -8.19 39.19
C GLY A 39 16.87 -8.48 38.68
N ASP A 40 16.21 -7.54 38.01
CA ASP A 40 14.89 -7.76 37.41
C ASP A 40 14.99 -8.29 35.97
N ASN A 41 14.89 -9.62 35.83
CA ASN A 41 14.88 -10.32 34.54
C ASN A 41 13.67 -9.93 33.65
N GLY A 42 12.59 -9.39 34.23
CA GLY A 42 11.43 -8.91 33.48
C GLY A 42 11.75 -7.70 32.58
N MET A 43 12.70 -6.85 33.00
CA MET A 43 13.12 -5.68 32.24
C MET A 43 13.92 -6.05 30.97
N LEU A 44 14.65 -7.16 30.99
CA LEU A 44 15.40 -7.65 29.82
C LEU A 44 14.47 -8.20 28.73
N ALA A 45 13.35 -8.82 29.15
CA ALA A 45 12.29 -9.28 28.24
C ALA A 45 11.58 -8.11 27.53
N LEU A 46 11.51 -6.93 28.14
CA LEU A 46 10.96 -5.70 27.53
C LEU A 46 12.00 -4.93 26.71
N ALA A 47 13.27 -4.91 27.14
CA ALA A 47 14.35 -4.23 26.43
C ALA A 47 14.60 -4.82 25.03
N THR A 48 14.55 -6.15 24.90
CA THR A 48 14.83 -6.87 23.65
C THR A 48 13.88 -6.48 22.50
N PRO A 49 12.55 -6.51 22.63
CA PRO A 49 11.63 -6.10 21.56
C PRO A 49 11.73 -4.60 21.28
N LEU A 50 11.94 -3.74 22.28
CA LEU A 50 12.13 -2.30 22.08
C LEU A 50 13.38 -2.00 21.25
N PHE A 51 14.49 -2.67 21.55
CA PHE A 51 15.73 -2.57 20.77
C PHE A 51 15.53 -3.06 19.33
N GLY A 52 14.85 -4.21 19.17
CA GLY A 52 14.53 -4.77 17.86
C GLY A 52 13.67 -3.81 17.01
N MET A 53 12.62 -3.23 17.60
CA MET A 53 11.77 -2.25 16.93
C MET A 53 12.51 -0.95 16.59
N GLY A 54 13.33 -0.42 17.51
CA GLY A 54 14.14 0.77 17.27
C GLY A 54 15.12 0.55 16.10
N THR A 55 15.83 -0.58 16.11
CA THR A 55 16.72 -1.00 15.02
C THR A 55 15.96 -1.14 13.70
N TRP A 56 14.80 -1.79 13.73
CA TRP A 56 13.97 -1.99 12.55
C TRP A 56 13.51 -0.66 11.93
N PHE A 57 12.97 0.25 12.74
CA PHE A 57 12.50 1.55 12.26
C PHE A 57 13.63 2.43 11.75
N TRP A 58 14.78 2.46 12.44
CA TRP A 58 15.94 3.21 11.97
C TRP A 58 16.36 2.76 10.56
N HIS A 59 16.57 1.45 10.36
CA HIS A 59 17.01 0.92 9.08
C HIS A 59 15.94 1.02 7.98
N MET A 60 14.64 1.00 8.34
CA MET A 60 13.56 1.35 7.42
C MET A 60 13.67 2.78 6.92
N GLY A 61 13.91 3.73 7.82
CA GLY A 61 14.18 5.12 7.47
C GLY A 61 15.42 5.28 6.59
N GLN A 62 16.49 4.55 6.90
CA GLN A 62 17.71 4.56 6.10
C GLN A 62 17.49 4.04 4.69
N GLY A 63 16.75 2.94 4.53
CA GLY A 63 16.42 2.42 3.20
C GLY A 63 15.64 3.43 2.35
N TYR A 64 14.72 4.18 2.97
CA TYR A 64 13.98 5.24 2.28
C TYR A 64 14.90 6.40 1.84
N SER A 65 15.81 6.82 2.71
CA SER A 65 16.80 7.86 2.40
C SER A 65 17.74 7.40 1.28
N LEU A 66 18.20 6.15 1.32
CA LEU A 66 19.10 5.56 0.33
C LEU A 66 18.45 5.50 -1.07
N ARG A 67 17.18 5.14 -1.15
CA ARG A 67 16.37 5.17 -2.39
C ARG A 67 16.37 6.55 -3.05
N SER A 68 16.24 7.61 -2.25
CA SER A 68 16.22 8.99 -2.73
C SER A 68 17.60 9.60 -3.03
N LEU A 69 18.67 8.96 -2.54
CA LEU A 69 20.05 9.34 -2.79
C LEU A 69 20.61 8.63 -4.02
N CYS A 70 20.16 7.41 -4.31
CA CYS A 70 20.60 6.61 -5.46
C CYS A 70 19.81 6.94 -6.74
N VAL A 71 19.71 8.22 -7.10
CA VAL A 71 19.15 8.69 -8.37
C VAL A 71 20.29 8.75 -9.41
N PRO A 72 20.07 8.47 -10.71
CA PRO A 72 21.14 8.45 -11.71
C PRO A 72 22.07 9.66 -11.68
N GLU A 73 21.55 10.86 -11.43
CA GLU A 73 22.31 12.12 -11.37
C GLU A 73 23.27 12.14 -10.17
N SER A 74 22.92 11.48 -9.06
CA SER A 74 23.77 11.42 -7.87
C SER A 74 25.02 10.54 -8.09
N PHE A 75 24.96 9.59 -9.02
CA PHE A 75 26.13 8.78 -9.40
C PHE A 75 27.17 9.56 -10.21
N LEU A 76 26.80 10.73 -10.74
CA LEU A 76 27.74 11.65 -11.41
C LEU A 76 28.58 12.44 -10.39
N LEU A 77 28.21 12.44 -9.10
CA LEU A 77 28.95 13.15 -8.07
C LEU A 77 30.26 12.44 -7.72
N PRO A 78 31.37 13.18 -7.54
CA PRO A 78 32.67 12.60 -7.23
C PRO A 78 32.64 11.85 -5.89
N ASP A 79 33.24 10.65 -5.88
CA ASP A 79 33.34 9.75 -4.72
C ASP A 79 32.02 9.32 -4.07
N PHE A 80 30.88 9.45 -4.75
CA PHE A 80 29.57 9.13 -4.16
C PHE A 80 29.52 7.72 -3.53
N ARG A 81 30.03 6.71 -4.24
CA ARG A 81 30.08 5.31 -3.76
C ARG A 81 30.94 5.15 -2.51
N ARG A 82 32.11 5.81 -2.46
CA ARG A 82 33.01 5.77 -1.29
C ARG A 82 32.35 6.45 -0.08
N ARG A 83 31.63 7.55 -0.29
CA ARG A 83 30.90 8.25 0.76
C ARG A 83 29.74 7.41 1.31
N LEU A 84 29.05 6.66 0.45
CA LEU A 84 28.01 5.70 0.84
C LEU A 84 28.58 4.56 1.71
N LEU A 85 29.76 4.04 1.37
CA LEU A 85 30.44 3.02 2.19
C LEU A 85 30.83 3.55 3.57
N ASN A 86 31.38 4.77 3.64
CA ASN A 86 31.70 5.40 4.93
C ASN A 86 30.44 5.60 5.78
N TYR A 87 29.32 5.97 5.17
CA TYR A 87 28.03 6.07 5.83
C TYR A 87 27.58 4.71 6.40
N ALA A 88 27.68 3.63 5.61
CA ALA A 88 27.34 2.28 6.08
C ALA A 88 28.23 1.79 7.23
N ALA A 89 29.53 2.14 7.22
CA ALA A 89 30.45 1.80 8.31
C ALA A 89 30.06 2.46 9.64
N ILE A 90 29.64 3.74 9.60
CA ILE A 90 29.16 4.47 10.78
C ILE A 90 27.88 3.82 11.32
N ASP A 91 26.96 3.44 10.44
CA ASP A 91 25.68 2.82 10.80
C ASP A 91 25.87 1.46 11.50
N ILE A 92 26.75 0.61 10.95
CA ILE A 92 27.12 -0.68 11.55
C ILE A 92 27.76 -0.48 12.93
N ALA A 93 28.67 0.51 13.04
CA ALA A 93 29.31 0.80 14.32
C ALA A 93 28.29 1.20 15.38
N GLN A 94 27.35 2.08 15.03
CA GLN A 94 26.36 2.62 15.98
C GLN A 94 25.30 1.59 16.40
N TRP A 95 24.72 0.87 15.44
CA TRP A 95 23.53 0.05 15.69
C TRP A 95 23.81 -1.44 15.91
N ILE A 96 25.03 -1.90 15.61
CA ILE A 96 25.39 -3.32 15.75
C ILE A 96 26.55 -3.47 16.73
N LEU A 97 27.67 -2.76 16.53
CA LEU A 97 28.85 -2.95 17.39
C LEU A 97 28.65 -2.44 18.81
N ILE A 98 28.14 -1.21 19.01
CA ILE A 98 27.93 -0.65 20.34
C ILE A 98 26.96 -1.50 21.18
N PRO A 99 25.78 -1.91 20.67
CA PRO A 99 24.86 -2.78 21.41
C PRO A 99 25.46 -4.16 21.71
N LEU A 100 26.31 -4.68 20.83
CA LEU A 100 26.99 -5.96 21.04
C LEU A 100 28.00 -5.86 22.19
N VAL A 101 28.78 -4.78 22.25
CA VAL A 101 29.68 -4.52 23.38
C VAL A 101 28.88 -4.40 24.67
N PHE A 102 27.74 -3.71 24.64
CA PHE A 102 26.86 -3.63 25.82
C PHE A 102 26.30 -5.01 26.23
N ALA A 103 25.87 -5.83 25.27
CA ALA A 103 25.41 -7.20 25.54
C ALA A 103 26.53 -8.10 26.10
N THR A 104 27.79 -7.91 25.69
CA THR A 104 28.93 -8.60 26.31
C THR A 104 29.12 -8.23 27.78
N LEU A 105 28.96 -6.94 28.12
CA LEU A 105 29.06 -6.46 29.50
C LEU A 105 27.92 -7.00 30.38
N LEU A 106 26.72 -7.15 29.81
CA LEU A 106 25.55 -7.73 30.46
C LEU A 106 25.57 -9.28 30.54
N HIS A 107 26.64 -9.93 30.08
CA HIS A 107 26.77 -11.40 30.07
C HIS A 107 25.59 -12.14 29.41
N VAL A 108 25.04 -11.58 28.34
CA VAL A 108 23.87 -12.15 27.64
C VAL A 108 24.24 -13.50 27.02
N SER A 109 23.45 -14.54 27.32
CA SER A 109 23.59 -15.87 26.72
C SER A 109 23.33 -15.83 25.20
N HIS A 110 24.04 -16.68 24.44
CA HIS A 110 23.91 -16.79 22.98
C HIS A 110 24.24 -15.50 22.19
N LEU A 111 25.27 -14.78 22.62
CA LEU A 111 25.79 -13.56 21.99
C LEU A 111 25.93 -13.59 20.45
N PRO A 112 26.47 -14.66 19.80
CA PRO A 112 26.51 -14.73 18.33
C PRO A 112 25.12 -14.80 17.68
N LEU A 113 24.15 -15.42 18.35
CA LEU A 113 22.77 -15.46 17.89
C LEU A 113 22.13 -14.07 17.98
N VAL A 114 22.34 -13.36 19.08
CA VAL A 114 21.87 -11.97 19.24
C VAL A 114 22.48 -11.08 18.16
N ALA A 115 23.80 -11.14 17.95
CA ALA A 115 24.48 -10.36 16.91
C ALA A 115 23.88 -10.62 15.51
N SER A 116 23.78 -11.88 15.11
CA SER A 116 23.24 -12.26 13.81
C SER A 116 21.77 -11.84 13.64
N MET A 117 20.94 -11.96 14.68
CA MET A 117 19.55 -11.51 14.65
C MET A 117 19.42 -9.99 14.54
N THR A 118 20.27 -9.20 15.20
CA THR A 118 20.28 -7.74 15.04
C THR A 118 20.62 -7.32 13.61
N VAL A 119 21.60 -7.99 12.99
CA VAL A 119 21.96 -7.80 11.58
C VAL A 119 20.79 -8.17 10.65
N LEU A 120 20.07 -9.26 10.95
CA LEU A 120 18.89 -9.66 10.18
C LEU A 120 17.77 -8.63 10.28
N ILE A 121 17.46 -8.13 11.49
CA ILE A 121 16.43 -7.09 11.70
C ILE A 121 16.81 -5.81 10.95
N ALA A 122 18.07 -5.40 11.02
CA ALA A 122 18.61 -4.27 10.26
C ALA A 122 18.45 -4.47 8.74
N ALA A 123 18.79 -5.66 8.22
CA ALA A 123 18.65 -6.01 6.81
C ALA A 123 17.19 -6.00 6.35
N ILE A 124 16.27 -6.52 7.17
CA ILE A 124 14.82 -6.50 6.90
C ILE A 124 14.30 -5.06 6.89
N GLY A 125 14.68 -4.23 7.87
CA GLY A 125 14.33 -2.81 7.89
C GLY A 125 14.80 -2.09 6.64
N LEU A 126 16.08 -2.24 6.30
CA LEU A 126 16.67 -1.67 5.10
C LEU A 126 15.95 -2.12 3.82
N MET A 127 15.64 -3.41 3.71
CA MET A 127 14.86 -3.96 2.60
C MET A 127 13.49 -3.28 2.48
N MET A 128 12.76 -3.14 3.59
CA MET A 128 11.43 -2.50 3.58
C MET A 128 11.49 -1.03 3.16
N GLY A 129 12.54 -0.30 3.57
CA GLY A 129 12.75 1.10 3.16
C GLY A 129 13.18 1.25 1.69
N CYS A 130 14.14 0.43 1.24
CA CYS A 130 14.69 0.46 -0.11
C CYS A 130 13.70 -0.03 -1.17
N ASN A 131 12.95 -1.08 -0.84
CA ASN A 131 11.98 -1.69 -1.73
C ASN A 131 10.69 -2.02 -0.95
N PRO A 132 9.69 -1.12 -0.94
CA PRO A 132 8.43 -1.36 -0.24
C PRO A 132 7.68 -2.59 -0.77
N ARG A 133 7.99 -3.09 -1.99
CA ARG A 133 7.42 -4.35 -2.48
C ARG A 133 8.04 -5.55 -1.80
N ALA A 134 9.32 -5.48 -1.45
CA ALA A 134 9.98 -6.56 -0.73
C ALA A 134 9.44 -6.70 0.71
N ALA A 135 8.93 -5.61 1.29
CA ALA A 135 8.18 -5.63 2.55
C ALA A 135 6.96 -6.57 2.50
N ILE A 136 6.36 -6.80 1.33
CA ILE A 136 5.23 -7.72 1.19
C ILE A 136 5.64 -9.16 1.50
N PHE A 137 6.89 -9.56 1.21
CA PHE A 137 7.39 -10.92 1.46
C PHE A 137 7.52 -11.26 2.95
N ILE A 138 7.45 -10.26 3.84
CA ILE A 138 7.39 -10.49 5.28
C ILE A 138 6.03 -11.10 5.67
N TRP A 139 4.95 -10.76 4.96
CA TRP A 139 3.62 -11.29 5.26
C TRP A 139 3.51 -12.81 5.08
N PRO A 140 4.00 -13.43 3.98
CA PRO A 140 4.13 -14.88 3.88
C PRO A 140 4.85 -15.52 5.07
N ALA A 141 5.90 -14.89 5.61
CA ALA A 141 6.57 -15.40 6.80
C ALA A 141 5.61 -15.40 8.01
N PHE A 142 4.97 -14.27 8.33
CA PHE A 142 3.96 -14.21 9.39
C PHE A 142 2.77 -15.16 9.18
N ILE A 143 2.38 -15.37 7.93
CA ILE A 143 1.35 -16.29 7.49
C ILE A 143 1.74 -17.73 7.82
N VAL A 144 2.94 -18.16 7.42
CA VAL A 144 3.46 -19.51 7.71
C VAL A 144 3.67 -19.70 9.20
N LEU A 145 4.20 -18.68 9.90
CA LEU A 145 4.36 -18.68 11.36
C LEU A 145 3.04 -18.86 12.09
N GLY A 146 1.98 -18.19 11.62
CA GLY A 146 0.63 -18.32 12.19
C GLY A 146 -0.10 -19.60 11.81
N TRP A 147 0.29 -20.26 10.72
CA TRP A 147 -0.36 -21.48 10.22
C TRP A 147 0.07 -22.73 11.01
N MET A 148 1.34 -22.85 11.38
CA MET A 148 1.87 -24.01 12.13
C MET A 148 2.70 -23.57 13.35
N PRO A 149 2.07 -22.96 14.38
CA PRO A 149 2.80 -22.42 15.53
C PRO A 149 3.58 -23.49 16.31
N ALA A 150 3.02 -24.70 16.42
CA ALA A 150 3.68 -25.82 17.11
C ALA A 150 4.95 -26.29 16.38
N VAL A 151 4.89 -26.44 15.06
CA VAL A 151 6.04 -26.80 14.22
C VAL A 151 7.10 -25.71 14.27
N PHE A 152 6.68 -24.44 14.23
CA PHE A 152 7.60 -23.31 14.36
C PHE A 152 8.35 -23.32 15.70
N VAL A 153 7.65 -23.51 16.81
CA VAL A 153 8.29 -23.59 18.14
C VAL A 153 9.28 -24.75 18.20
N GLN A 154 8.96 -25.90 17.61
CA GLN A 154 9.87 -27.04 17.53
C GLN A 154 11.12 -26.72 16.69
N VAL A 155 10.95 -26.11 15.52
CA VAL A 155 12.06 -25.68 14.66
C VAL A 155 12.93 -24.66 15.36
N MET A 156 12.34 -23.68 16.06
CA MET A 156 13.09 -22.66 16.79
C MET A 156 13.90 -23.23 17.96
N LYS A 157 13.36 -24.23 18.69
CA LYS A 157 14.12 -24.91 19.76
C LYS A 157 15.38 -25.59 19.22
N VAL A 158 15.26 -26.27 18.07
CA VAL A 158 16.40 -26.91 17.39
C VAL A 158 17.36 -25.85 16.84
N ALA A 159 16.84 -24.77 16.27
CA ALA A 159 17.65 -23.70 15.71
C ALA A 159 18.48 -22.97 16.77
N VAL A 160 17.92 -22.67 17.95
CA VAL A 160 18.66 -21.98 19.04
C VAL A 160 19.82 -22.83 19.56
N GLN A 161 19.70 -24.16 19.52
CA GLN A 161 20.72 -25.10 19.99
C GLN A 161 21.84 -25.35 18.95
N SER A 162 21.58 -25.06 17.67
CA SER A 162 22.54 -25.34 16.60
C SER A 162 23.59 -24.22 16.45
N PRO A 163 24.89 -24.55 16.42
CA PRO A 163 25.97 -23.57 16.23
C PRO A 163 26.01 -22.99 14.80
N LEU A 164 25.32 -23.62 13.84
CA LEU A 164 25.25 -23.14 12.45
C LEU A 164 24.18 -22.08 12.22
N THR A 165 23.24 -21.93 13.16
CA THR A 165 22.11 -20.99 13.04
C THR A 165 22.56 -19.54 12.90
N PRO A 166 23.53 -19.02 13.68
CA PRO A 166 24.03 -17.66 13.50
C PRO A 166 24.63 -17.40 12.12
N LEU A 167 25.35 -18.38 11.56
CA LEU A 167 25.94 -18.28 10.21
C LEU A 167 24.86 -18.26 9.13
N LEU A 168 23.84 -19.10 9.27
CA LEU A 168 22.71 -19.13 8.35
C LEU A 168 21.93 -17.79 8.39
N ILE A 169 21.70 -17.23 9.58
CA ILE A 169 21.05 -15.92 9.75
C ILE A 169 21.86 -14.81 9.06
N LEU A 170 23.19 -14.81 9.24
CA LEU A 170 24.07 -13.84 8.57
C LEU A 170 24.05 -14.00 7.05
N ALA A 171 24.07 -15.23 6.54
CA ALA A 171 23.97 -15.50 5.11
C ALA A 171 22.65 -14.99 4.52
N VAL A 172 21.53 -15.20 5.22
CA VAL A 172 20.21 -14.68 4.84
C VAL A 172 20.20 -13.15 4.87
N ALA A 173 20.74 -12.53 5.92
CA ALA A 173 20.83 -11.07 6.02
C ALA A 173 21.67 -10.47 4.87
N ALA A 174 22.83 -11.08 4.56
CA ALA A 174 23.68 -10.67 3.45
C ALA A 174 22.96 -10.82 2.10
N LEU A 175 22.21 -11.89 1.90
CA LEU A 175 21.38 -12.10 0.71
C LEU A 175 20.30 -11.02 0.59
N ILE A 176 19.59 -10.70 1.67
CA ILE A 176 18.57 -9.64 1.70
C ILE A 176 19.17 -8.28 1.34
N VAL A 177 20.30 -7.92 1.96
CA VAL A 177 21.01 -6.66 1.68
C VAL A 177 21.44 -6.63 0.21
N ARG A 178 22.06 -7.71 -0.28
CA ARG A 178 22.49 -7.80 -1.69
C ARG A 178 21.31 -7.63 -2.65
N LEU A 179 20.20 -8.33 -2.43
CA LEU A 179 19.01 -8.24 -3.29
C LEU A 179 18.33 -6.88 -3.23
N SER A 180 18.42 -6.18 -2.09
CA SER A 180 17.76 -4.88 -1.88
C SER A 180 18.61 -3.71 -2.39
N VAL A 181 19.92 -3.73 -2.14
CA VAL A 181 20.84 -2.62 -2.42
C VAL A 181 21.46 -2.72 -3.82
N THR A 182 21.81 -3.92 -4.29
CA THR A 182 22.44 -4.08 -5.62
C THR A 182 21.64 -3.45 -6.74
N PRO A 183 20.29 -3.58 -6.79
CA PRO A 183 19.50 -2.86 -7.78
C PRO A 183 19.71 -1.35 -7.68
N LEU A 184 19.67 -0.74 -6.48
CA LEU A 184 19.80 0.72 -6.29
C LEU A 184 21.13 1.27 -6.82
N LEU A 185 22.18 0.46 -6.80
CA LEU A 185 23.51 0.83 -7.29
C LEU A 185 23.69 0.68 -8.81
N ARG A 186 22.70 0.10 -9.52
CA ARG A 186 22.71 -0.04 -10.98
C ARG A 186 22.00 1.15 -11.64
N ILE A 187 22.67 1.76 -12.61
CA ILE A 187 22.09 2.76 -13.50
C ILE A 187 21.35 1.99 -14.59
N ASN A 188 20.02 2.10 -14.59
CA ASN A 188 19.17 1.55 -15.64
C ASN A 188 18.35 2.71 -16.22
N ASP A 189 18.02 2.60 -17.51
CA ASP A 189 17.09 3.53 -18.14
C ASP A 189 15.74 3.54 -17.42
N ARG A 190 15.13 4.73 -17.40
CA ARG A 190 13.85 4.96 -16.72
C ARG A 190 12.75 4.20 -17.46
N ASP A 191 12.09 3.28 -16.75
CA ASP A 191 10.85 2.67 -17.25
C ASP A 191 9.81 3.78 -17.47
N VAL A 192 9.02 3.70 -18.56
CA VAL A 192 8.00 4.70 -18.91
C VAL A 192 6.99 4.88 -17.77
N ASP A 193 6.72 6.13 -17.40
CA ASP A 193 5.73 6.43 -16.37
C ASP A 193 4.33 6.00 -16.85
N ALA A 194 3.70 5.10 -16.10
CA ALA A 194 2.35 4.65 -16.42
C ALA A 194 1.32 5.79 -16.21
N SER A 195 0.17 5.65 -16.86
CA SER A 195 -0.91 6.66 -16.79
C SER A 195 -1.20 7.09 -15.35
N PRO A 196 -1.33 8.39 -15.06
CA PRO A 196 -1.56 8.85 -13.69
C PRO A 196 -2.88 8.37 -13.07
N LEU A 197 -3.88 8.04 -13.90
CA LEU A 197 -5.16 7.43 -13.50
C LEU A 197 -5.14 5.89 -13.58
N GLU A 198 -3.96 5.28 -13.73
CA GLU A 198 -3.81 3.82 -13.70
C GLU A 198 -4.24 3.28 -12.32
N SER A 199 -5.42 2.68 -12.26
CA SER A 199 -5.94 1.99 -11.08
C SER A 199 -5.65 0.49 -11.11
N THR A 200 -4.49 0.07 -11.63
CA THR A 200 -4.06 -1.33 -11.46
C THR A 200 -3.79 -1.51 -9.97
N SER A 201 -4.81 -2.00 -9.25
CA SER A 201 -4.79 -2.24 -7.80
C SER A 201 -3.59 -3.10 -7.34
N LEU A 202 -2.81 -3.66 -8.24
CA LEU A 202 -1.60 -4.42 -7.94
C LEU A 202 -0.42 -3.52 -7.56
N GLY A 203 -0.50 -2.23 -7.89
CA GLY A 203 0.41 -1.18 -7.42
C GLY A 203 0.03 -0.57 -6.07
N ARG A 204 -0.86 -1.21 -5.28
CA ARG A 204 -1.43 -0.68 -4.01
C ARG A 204 -0.38 -0.26 -2.95
N MET A 205 0.85 -0.76 -3.02
CA MET A 205 1.99 -0.33 -2.17
C MET A 205 2.98 0.61 -2.87
N GLN A 206 2.61 1.25 -3.98
CA GLN A 206 3.42 2.31 -4.57
C GLN A 206 3.29 3.57 -3.72
N THR A 207 3.96 3.58 -2.56
CA THR A 207 4.43 4.83 -1.96
C THR A 207 5.10 5.64 -3.06
N ARG A 208 4.59 6.86 -3.29
CA ARG A 208 5.18 7.94 -4.11
C ARG A 208 6.56 7.54 -4.64
N SER A 209 6.66 7.15 -5.91
CA SER A 209 7.94 7.38 -6.59
C SER A 209 8.16 8.88 -6.52
N MET A 210 9.26 9.31 -5.91
CA MET A 210 9.66 10.71 -6.08
C MET A 210 9.81 10.98 -7.59
N PRO A 211 9.53 12.20 -8.08
CA PRO A 211 9.81 12.54 -9.46
C PRO A 211 11.26 12.16 -9.81
N GLY A 212 11.46 11.37 -10.86
CA GLY A 212 12.80 10.89 -11.26
C GLY A 212 13.20 9.50 -10.74
N GLU A 213 12.37 8.87 -9.90
CA GLU A 213 12.71 7.57 -9.34
C GLU A 213 12.34 6.41 -10.29
N PRO A 214 13.28 5.49 -10.63
CA PRO A 214 13.01 4.42 -11.57
C PRO A 214 11.94 3.44 -11.05
N ARG A 215 10.80 3.33 -11.75
CA ARG A 215 9.72 2.39 -11.43
C ARG A 215 10.11 0.96 -11.78
N ARG A 216 10.92 0.33 -10.95
CA ARG A 216 11.47 -1.01 -11.23
C ARG A 216 10.40 -2.08 -11.11
N THR A 217 9.85 -2.53 -12.22
CA THR A 217 8.98 -3.72 -12.28
C THR A 217 9.80 -4.98 -12.60
N GLY A 218 9.61 -6.04 -11.82
CA GLY A 218 10.19 -7.35 -12.15
C GLY A 218 9.59 -7.90 -13.45
N ALA A 219 10.24 -8.90 -14.06
CA ALA A 219 9.82 -9.45 -15.35
C ALA A 219 8.34 -9.89 -15.39
N PHE A 220 7.84 -10.49 -14.31
CA PHE A 220 6.42 -10.84 -14.16
C PHE A 220 5.51 -9.60 -14.15
N GLY A 221 5.90 -8.55 -13.42
CA GLY A 221 5.18 -7.27 -13.40
C GLY A 221 5.15 -6.59 -14.77
N LYS A 222 6.25 -6.64 -15.53
CA LYS A 222 6.31 -6.13 -16.91
C LYS A 222 5.37 -6.90 -17.85
N ARG A 223 5.32 -8.24 -17.72
CA ARG A 223 4.39 -9.09 -18.49
C ARG A 223 2.93 -8.77 -18.16
N ILE A 224 2.59 -8.61 -16.89
CA ILE A 224 1.24 -8.22 -16.48
C ILE A 224 0.89 -6.83 -17.03
N ALA A 225 1.78 -5.85 -16.88
CA ALA A 225 1.57 -4.50 -17.42
C ALA A 225 1.32 -4.52 -18.93
N ALA A 226 2.13 -5.28 -19.68
CA ALA A 226 1.94 -5.45 -21.12
C ALA A 226 0.58 -6.06 -21.49
N LEU A 227 0.04 -6.99 -20.68
CA LEU A 227 -1.31 -7.54 -20.89
C LEU A 227 -2.39 -6.48 -20.68
N TYR A 228 -2.24 -5.65 -19.63
CA TYR A 228 -3.14 -4.52 -19.36
C TYR A 228 -3.08 -3.48 -20.48
N ASP A 229 -1.89 -3.13 -20.95
CA ASP A 229 -1.68 -2.19 -22.06
C ASP A 229 -2.26 -2.72 -23.37
N ALA A 230 -2.06 -4.00 -23.68
CA ALA A 230 -2.65 -4.62 -24.87
C ALA A 230 -4.19 -4.62 -24.81
N ALA A 231 -4.77 -4.86 -23.63
CA ALA A 231 -6.21 -4.82 -23.43
C ALA A 231 -6.77 -3.38 -23.54
N SER A 232 -6.07 -2.38 -23.01
CA SER A 232 -6.48 -0.97 -23.06
C SER A 232 -6.39 -0.42 -24.50
N GLN A 233 -5.31 -0.73 -25.23
CA GLN A 233 -5.15 -0.38 -26.65
C GLN A 233 -6.24 -0.98 -27.52
N ARG A 234 -6.58 -2.26 -27.32
CA ARG A 234 -7.70 -2.92 -28.02
C ARG A 234 -9.03 -2.26 -27.71
N ALA A 235 -9.28 -1.91 -26.46
CA ALA A 235 -10.52 -1.24 -26.07
C ALA A 235 -10.63 0.18 -26.66
N MET A 236 -9.52 0.93 -26.71
CA MET A 236 -9.46 2.28 -27.27
C MET A 236 -9.66 2.28 -28.79
N THR A 237 -8.99 1.38 -29.51
CA THR A 237 -9.15 1.25 -30.98
C THR A 237 -10.57 0.89 -31.37
N ARG A 238 -11.23 -0.04 -30.64
CA ARG A 238 -12.66 -0.36 -30.85
C ARG A 238 -13.57 0.84 -30.58
N ALA A 239 -13.34 1.57 -29.49
CA ALA A 239 -14.11 2.76 -29.15
C ALA A 239 -13.97 3.85 -30.23
N LEU A 240 -12.75 4.10 -30.68
CA LEU A 240 -12.46 5.07 -31.74
C LEU A 240 -13.11 4.66 -33.07
N ALA A 241 -12.99 3.39 -33.47
CA ALA A 241 -13.63 2.88 -34.68
C ALA A 241 -15.16 3.00 -34.62
N SER A 242 -15.76 2.66 -33.48
CA SER A 242 -17.21 2.79 -33.26
C SER A 242 -17.68 4.25 -33.31
N TYR A 243 -16.90 5.18 -32.74
CA TYR A 243 -17.19 6.60 -32.79
C TYR A 243 -17.08 7.16 -34.22
N LYS A 244 -16.03 6.79 -34.96
CA LYS A 244 -15.84 7.19 -36.36
C LYS A 244 -16.98 6.72 -37.26
N ARG A 245 -17.56 5.54 -37.00
CA ARG A 245 -18.68 5.00 -37.79
C ARG A 245 -19.99 5.71 -37.50
N HIS A 246 -20.31 5.95 -36.22
CA HIS A 246 -21.51 6.71 -35.84
C HIS A 246 -21.21 7.63 -34.65
N PRO A 247 -20.96 8.93 -34.89
CA PRO A 247 -20.67 9.87 -33.82
C PRO A 247 -21.95 10.14 -33.01
N THR A 248 -21.97 9.65 -31.77
CA THR A 248 -23.08 9.84 -30.81
C THR A 248 -22.52 10.24 -29.46
N LEU A 249 -23.32 10.96 -28.65
CA LEU A 249 -22.91 11.42 -27.31
C LEU A 249 -22.48 10.27 -26.40
N THR A 250 -23.18 9.14 -26.46
CA THR A 250 -22.84 7.93 -25.69
C THR A 250 -21.50 7.35 -26.11
N ARG A 251 -21.20 7.28 -27.41
CA ARG A 251 -19.91 6.77 -27.91
C ARG A 251 -18.77 7.75 -27.65
N ARG A 252 -19.04 9.06 -27.71
CA ARG A 252 -18.11 10.11 -27.27
C ARG A 252 -17.76 9.93 -25.80
N MET A 253 -18.76 9.70 -24.93
CA MET A 253 -18.56 9.43 -23.52
C MET A 253 -17.73 8.16 -23.28
N VAL A 254 -17.98 7.09 -24.05
CA VAL A 254 -17.15 5.87 -23.99
C VAL A 254 -15.70 6.17 -24.37
N LEU A 255 -15.44 6.99 -25.39
CA LEU A 255 -14.09 7.39 -25.80
C LEU A 255 -13.39 8.20 -24.70
N VAL A 256 -14.05 9.23 -24.16
CA VAL A 256 -13.53 10.04 -23.05
C VAL A 256 -13.22 9.17 -21.85
N ARG A 257 -14.11 8.24 -21.50
CA ARG A 257 -13.88 7.29 -20.42
C ARG A 257 -12.67 6.39 -20.67
N ARG A 258 -12.45 5.93 -21.91
CA ARG A 258 -11.29 5.09 -22.26
C ARG A 258 -9.98 5.87 -22.21
N LEU A 259 -10.02 7.17 -22.50
CA LEU A 259 -8.87 8.08 -22.34
C LEU A 259 -8.55 8.33 -20.86
N LEU A 260 -9.56 8.61 -20.04
CA LEU A 260 -9.39 8.87 -18.61
C LEU A 260 -9.05 7.60 -17.82
N LEU A 261 -9.72 6.48 -18.12
CA LEU A 261 -9.63 5.22 -17.39
C LEU A 261 -9.27 4.08 -18.35
N PRO A 262 -8.02 4.03 -18.86
CA PRO A 262 -7.61 3.07 -19.88
C PRO A 262 -7.75 1.60 -19.44
N HIS A 263 -7.61 1.32 -18.14
CA HIS A 263 -7.65 -0.02 -17.56
C HIS A 263 -9.01 -0.42 -16.96
N ASP A 264 -10.05 0.40 -17.13
CA ASP A 264 -11.42 0.07 -16.70
C ASP A 264 -12.29 -0.37 -17.89
N ASN A 265 -11.70 -1.21 -18.76
CA ASN A 265 -12.36 -1.99 -19.80
C ASN A 265 -12.70 -3.40 -19.30
N PRO A 266 -13.72 -4.07 -19.84
CA PRO A 266 -14.16 -5.38 -19.35
C PRO A 266 -13.03 -6.42 -19.33
N GLU A 267 -12.15 -6.42 -20.34
CA GLU A 267 -10.99 -7.33 -20.40
C GLU A 267 -10.00 -7.07 -19.25
N ALA A 268 -9.66 -5.81 -18.97
CA ALA A 268 -8.76 -5.46 -17.86
C ALA A 268 -9.42 -5.65 -16.49
N ILE A 269 -10.73 -5.42 -16.37
CA ILE A 269 -11.49 -5.69 -15.14
C ILE A 269 -11.47 -7.19 -14.85
N ALA A 270 -11.72 -8.04 -15.86
CA ALA A 270 -11.64 -9.49 -15.72
C ALA A 270 -10.23 -9.95 -15.32
N LEU A 271 -9.19 -9.44 -15.98
CA LEU A 271 -7.79 -9.73 -15.63
C LEU A 271 -7.47 -9.33 -14.19
N ARG A 272 -7.97 -8.17 -13.75
CA ARG A 272 -7.80 -7.67 -12.37
C ARG A 272 -8.51 -8.55 -11.37
N ILE A 273 -9.76 -8.90 -11.64
CA ILE A 273 -10.55 -9.79 -10.79
C ILE A 273 -9.82 -11.13 -10.66
N ALA A 274 -9.37 -11.73 -11.76
CA ALA A 274 -8.66 -13.00 -11.75
C ALA A 274 -7.36 -12.94 -10.93
N LEU A 275 -6.51 -11.94 -11.17
CA LEU A 275 -5.23 -11.86 -10.47
C LEU A 275 -5.39 -11.56 -8.97
N VAL A 276 -6.33 -10.68 -8.62
CA VAL A 276 -6.63 -10.39 -7.21
C VAL A 276 -7.32 -11.59 -6.55
N ALA A 277 -8.18 -12.32 -7.26
CA ALA A 277 -8.80 -13.53 -6.75
C ALA A 277 -7.77 -14.59 -6.35
N VAL A 278 -6.68 -14.76 -7.11
CA VAL A 278 -5.56 -15.66 -6.74
C VAL A 278 -4.91 -15.22 -5.42
N ILE A 279 -4.65 -13.92 -5.25
CA ILE A 279 -4.05 -13.37 -4.02
C ILE A 279 -5.00 -13.55 -2.83
N VAL A 280 -6.28 -13.22 -3.05
CA VAL A 280 -7.35 -13.31 -2.05
C VAL A 280 -7.60 -14.76 -1.65
N PHE A 281 -7.57 -15.70 -2.60
CA PHE A 281 -7.67 -17.13 -2.36
C PHE A 281 -6.55 -17.60 -1.42
N PHE A 282 -5.30 -17.27 -1.73
CA PHE A 282 -4.16 -17.65 -0.88
C PHE A 282 -4.29 -17.05 0.52
N TYR A 283 -4.67 -15.77 0.62
CA TYR A 283 -4.86 -15.09 1.90
C TYR A 283 -5.95 -15.75 2.74
N PHE A 284 -7.14 -15.99 2.19
CA PHE A 284 -8.25 -16.59 2.94
C PHE A 284 -8.01 -18.06 3.27
N PHE A 285 -7.38 -18.82 2.37
CA PHE A 285 -6.98 -20.19 2.65
C PHE A 285 -6.09 -20.29 3.90
N VAL A 286 -5.11 -19.41 4.02
CA VAL A 286 -4.24 -19.32 5.19
C VAL A 286 -5.00 -18.90 6.44
N VAL A 287 -5.80 -17.83 6.32
CA VAL A 287 -6.46 -17.21 7.47
C VAL A 287 -7.53 -18.12 8.08
N MET A 288 -8.19 -18.96 7.28
CA MET A 288 -9.16 -19.96 7.73
C MET A 288 -8.58 -20.97 8.73
N HIS A 289 -7.28 -21.25 8.67
CA HIS A 289 -6.61 -22.20 9.57
C HIS A 289 -6.22 -21.60 10.93
N ARG A 290 -6.60 -20.34 11.21
CA ARG A 290 -6.39 -19.72 12.54
C ARG A 290 -7.46 -20.19 13.52
N GLN A 291 -7.06 -20.39 14.78
CA GLN A 291 -7.91 -20.95 15.84
C GLN A 291 -9.23 -20.18 16.11
N HIS A 292 -9.30 -18.88 15.80
CA HIS A 292 -10.49 -18.03 16.02
C HIS A 292 -10.82 -17.20 14.78
N PHE A 293 -11.12 -17.85 13.66
CA PHE A 293 -11.50 -17.14 12.44
C PHE A 293 -12.98 -16.78 12.42
N ASN A 294 -13.29 -15.52 12.10
CA ASN A 294 -14.65 -15.04 11.87
C ASN A 294 -14.84 -14.70 10.38
N ALA A 295 -15.74 -15.42 9.72
CA ALA A 295 -16.04 -15.27 8.30
C ALA A 295 -16.52 -13.86 7.91
N THR A 296 -17.14 -13.12 8.83
CA THR A 296 -17.64 -11.76 8.58
C THR A 296 -16.53 -10.79 8.17
N ILE A 297 -15.29 -11.03 8.61
CA ILE A 297 -14.13 -10.19 8.32
C ILE A 297 -13.83 -10.14 6.80
N ILE A 298 -14.22 -11.18 6.05
CA ILE A 298 -14.01 -11.30 4.60
C ILE A 298 -14.72 -10.19 3.83
N GLY A 299 -15.98 -9.89 4.17
CA GLY A 299 -16.76 -8.88 3.47
C GLY A 299 -16.19 -7.48 3.70
N ALA A 300 -15.80 -7.17 4.93
CA ALA A 300 -15.12 -5.91 5.25
C ALA A 300 -13.82 -5.72 4.45
N TYR A 301 -12.97 -6.76 4.38
CA TYR A 301 -11.75 -6.71 3.57
C TYR A 301 -12.03 -6.58 2.07
N SER A 302 -13.06 -7.27 1.56
CA SER A 302 -13.43 -7.21 0.14
C SER A 302 -13.86 -5.80 -0.27
N ILE A 303 -14.66 -5.14 0.57
CA ILE A 303 -15.10 -3.76 0.37
C ILE A 303 -13.91 -2.79 0.51
N MET A 304 -13.04 -3.00 1.50
CA MET A 304 -11.82 -2.21 1.65
C MET A 304 -10.94 -2.29 0.40
N LEU A 305 -10.74 -3.50 -0.14
CA LEU A 305 -9.97 -3.71 -1.36
C LEU A 305 -10.61 -3.01 -2.57
N SER A 306 -11.94 -2.96 -2.66
CA SER A 306 -12.63 -2.29 -3.79
C SER A 306 -12.62 -0.77 -3.70
N ILE A 307 -12.60 -0.19 -2.50
CA ILE A 307 -12.60 1.26 -2.27
C ILE A 307 -11.18 1.85 -2.32
N SER A 308 -10.17 1.04 -2.00
CA SER A 308 -8.75 1.46 -2.01
C SER A 308 -8.23 2.05 -3.33
N ARG A 309 -9.00 1.98 -4.43
CA ARG A 309 -8.67 2.62 -5.71
C ARG A 309 -9.09 4.09 -5.82
N PHE A 310 -10.09 4.56 -5.07
CA PHE A 310 -10.54 5.96 -5.15
C PHE A 310 -9.48 6.98 -4.71
N PRO A 311 -8.60 6.71 -3.71
CA PRO A 311 -7.48 7.59 -3.41
C PRO A 311 -6.53 7.83 -4.60
N GLN A 312 -6.35 6.81 -5.46
CA GLN A 312 -5.52 6.92 -6.66
C GLN A 312 -6.15 7.83 -7.71
N LEU A 313 -7.48 7.90 -7.76
CA LEU A 313 -8.20 8.81 -8.65
C LEU A 313 -7.90 10.27 -8.30
N ASN A 314 -7.91 10.67 -7.01
CA ASN A 314 -7.57 12.04 -6.63
C ASN A 314 -6.14 12.40 -7.08
N VAL A 315 -5.18 11.52 -6.82
CA VAL A 315 -3.78 11.72 -7.23
C VAL A 315 -3.67 11.79 -8.76
N GLY A 316 -4.30 10.86 -9.47
CA GLY A 316 -4.26 10.81 -10.93
C GLY A 316 -4.91 12.02 -11.58
N MET A 317 -6.05 12.49 -11.05
CA MET A 317 -6.72 13.70 -11.52
C MET A 317 -5.83 14.93 -11.35
N THR A 318 -5.13 15.07 -10.21
CA THR A 318 -4.19 16.19 -10.03
C THR A 318 -2.99 16.15 -10.98
N ARG A 319 -2.50 14.96 -11.32
CA ARG A 319 -1.39 14.78 -12.28
C ARG A 319 -1.83 14.94 -13.73
N MET A 320 -3.08 14.63 -14.03
CA MET A 320 -3.64 14.78 -15.37
C MET A 320 -4.05 16.22 -15.68
N ARG A 321 -4.05 17.17 -14.72
CA ARG A 321 -4.44 18.57 -14.94
C ARG A 321 -3.86 19.20 -16.22
N PRO A 322 -2.56 19.05 -16.54
CA PRO A 322 -2.02 19.57 -17.79
C PRO A 322 -2.68 18.92 -19.03
N ASN A 323 -2.80 17.59 -19.04
CA ASN A 323 -3.42 16.84 -20.14
C ASN A 323 -4.95 17.03 -20.22
N MET A 324 -5.59 17.45 -19.12
CA MET A 324 -7.00 17.82 -19.09
C MET A 324 -7.27 19.10 -19.89
N ALA A 325 -6.27 19.97 -20.07
CA ALA A 325 -6.39 21.14 -20.95
C ALA A 325 -6.57 20.71 -22.42
N ASP A 326 -5.77 19.75 -22.88
CA ASP A 326 -5.89 19.20 -24.23
C ASP A 326 -7.26 18.54 -24.42
N LEU A 327 -7.74 17.81 -23.41
CA LEU A 327 -9.09 17.24 -23.43
C LEU A 327 -10.17 18.32 -23.45
N TYR A 328 -10.02 19.40 -22.70
CA TYR A 328 -10.95 20.54 -22.69
C TYR A 328 -11.03 21.19 -24.08
N LEU A 329 -9.88 21.48 -24.70
CA LEU A 329 -9.80 22.05 -26.05
C LEU A 329 -10.37 21.10 -27.10
N THR A 330 -10.09 19.79 -26.99
CA THR A 330 -10.61 18.77 -27.92
C THR A 330 -12.11 18.58 -27.79
N LEU A 331 -12.65 18.67 -26.58
CA LEU A 331 -14.08 18.56 -26.34
C LEU A 331 -14.84 19.83 -26.73
N ALA A 332 -14.18 21.00 -26.76
CA ALA A 332 -14.78 22.29 -27.06
C ALA A 332 -16.19 22.46 -26.42
N PRO A 333 -16.30 22.31 -25.09
CA PRO A 333 -17.58 22.38 -24.39
C PRO A 333 -18.16 23.79 -24.45
N GLU A 334 -19.49 23.92 -24.51
CA GLU A 334 -20.15 25.23 -24.55
C GLU A 334 -20.00 25.96 -23.21
N THR A 335 -19.95 25.18 -22.11
CA THR A 335 -19.79 25.72 -20.76
C THR A 335 -18.77 24.93 -19.93
N ARG A 336 -18.19 25.59 -18.93
CA ARG A 336 -17.28 24.96 -17.96
C ARG A 336 -17.97 23.83 -17.19
N ALA A 337 -19.24 24.01 -16.85
CA ALA A 337 -20.04 23.02 -16.16
C ALA A 337 -20.28 21.78 -17.03
N GLU A 338 -20.46 21.93 -18.34
CA GLU A 338 -20.61 20.81 -19.26
C GLU A 338 -19.36 19.93 -19.29
N TYR A 339 -18.17 20.53 -19.34
CA TYR A 339 -16.91 19.80 -19.24
C TYR A 339 -16.79 18.99 -17.95
N GLN A 340 -17.03 19.64 -16.82
CA GLN A 340 -16.95 19.00 -15.50
C GLN A 340 -18.00 17.92 -15.33
N LYS A 341 -19.18 18.11 -15.92
CA LYS A 341 -20.23 17.10 -15.96
C LYS A 341 -19.76 15.87 -16.73
N VAL A 342 -19.18 16.04 -17.93
CA VAL A 342 -18.63 14.94 -18.72
C VAL A 342 -17.56 14.16 -17.95
N VAL A 343 -16.65 14.86 -17.27
CA VAL A 343 -15.63 14.22 -16.43
C VAL A 343 -16.27 13.48 -15.25
N SER A 344 -17.20 14.12 -14.53
CA SER A 344 -17.88 13.50 -13.38
C SER A 344 -18.65 12.25 -13.79
N ASP A 345 -19.39 12.31 -14.90
CA ASP A 345 -20.20 11.21 -15.45
C ASP A 345 -19.29 10.04 -15.88
N ALA A 346 -18.14 10.34 -16.50
CA ALA A 346 -17.17 9.31 -16.86
C ALA A 346 -16.61 8.56 -15.63
N LEU A 347 -16.50 9.23 -14.48
CA LEU A 347 -16.00 8.65 -13.23
C LEU A 347 -17.07 7.89 -12.44
N THR A 348 -18.36 8.23 -12.56
CA THR A 348 -19.46 7.54 -11.83
C THR A 348 -19.46 6.03 -12.04
N VAL A 349 -19.01 5.58 -13.22
CA VAL A 349 -18.96 4.16 -13.58
C VAL A 349 -18.00 3.35 -12.72
N LEU A 350 -17.12 4.02 -11.96
CA LEU A 350 -16.33 3.36 -10.94
C LEU A 350 -17.28 2.72 -9.91
N VAL A 351 -18.30 3.41 -9.41
CA VAL A 351 -19.21 2.88 -8.38
C VAL A 351 -19.71 1.45 -8.65
N PRO A 352 -20.36 1.14 -9.79
CA PRO A 352 -20.81 -0.22 -10.08
C PRO A 352 -19.65 -1.21 -10.27
N ILE A 353 -18.49 -0.79 -10.77
CA ILE A 353 -17.30 -1.66 -10.87
C ILE A 353 -16.77 -2.02 -9.48
N SER A 354 -16.71 -1.07 -8.54
CA SER A 354 -16.25 -1.32 -7.16
C SER A 354 -17.23 -2.24 -6.41
N MET A 355 -18.52 -2.05 -6.63
CA MET A 355 -19.55 -2.92 -6.08
C MET A 355 -19.40 -4.34 -6.62
N LEU A 356 -19.26 -4.50 -7.93
CA LEU A 356 -19.05 -5.81 -8.56
C LEU A 356 -17.78 -6.50 -8.06
N THR A 357 -16.66 -5.80 -7.95
CA THR A 357 -15.42 -6.40 -7.42
C THR A 357 -15.56 -6.80 -5.95
N ALA A 358 -16.21 -5.98 -5.12
CA ALA A 358 -16.48 -6.31 -3.72
C ALA A 358 -17.34 -7.57 -3.60
N LEU A 359 -18.40 -7.69 -4.43
CA LEU A 359 -19.26 -8.86 -4.44
C LEU A 359 -18.54 -10.12 -4.88
N VAL A 360 -17.74 -10.06 -5.95
CA VAL A 360 -16.96 -11.21 -6.42
C VAL A 360 -15.97 -11.69 -5.36
N TYR A 361 -15.26 -10.78 -4.69
CA TYR A 361 -14.31 -11.15 -3.63
C TYR A 361 -15.01 -11.66 -2.36
N THR A 362 -16.17 -11.09 -2.01
CA THR A 362 -16.97 -11.55 -0.88
C THR A 362 -17.53 -12.95 -1.16
N ALA A 363 -18.04 -13.21 -2.37
CA ALA A 363 -18.53 -14.52 -2.78
C ALA A 363 -17.41 -15.56 -2.75
N LEU A 364 -16.25 -15.23 -3.30
CA LEU A 364 -15.07 -16.10 -3.28
C LEU A 364 -14.67 -16.46 -1.84
N GLY A 365 -14.56 -15.46 -0.96
CA GLY A 365 -14.19 -15.71 0.43
C GLY A 365 -15.27 -16.48 1.21
N ALA A 366 -16.55 -16.21 0.97
CA ALA A 366 -17.65 -16.95 1.60
C ALA A 366 -17.64 -18.43 1.22
N VAL A 367 -17.37 -18.75 -0.05
CA VAL A 367 -17.21 -20.15 -0.52
C VAL A 367 -15.99 -20.80 0.11
N LEU A 368 -14.84 -20.13 0.15
CA LEU A 368 -13.60 -20.70 0.68
C LEU A 368 -13.68 -21.05 2.16
N VAL A 369 -14.38 -20.23 2.95
CA VAL A 369 -14.51 -20.42 4.39
C VAL A 369 -15.76 -21.23 4.76
N HIS A 370 -16.56 -21.65 3.79
CA HIS A 370 -17.82 -22.33 4.08
C HIS A 370 -18.69 -21.51 5.05
N ALA A 371 -18.82 -20.21 4.77
CA ALA A 371 -19.56 -19.30 5.63
C ALA A 371 -20.99 -19.80 5.87
N ALA A 372 -21.48 -19.72 7.11
CA ALA A 372 -22.81 -20.19 7.48
C ALA A 372 -23.92 -19.48 6.69
N ASP A 373 -23.81 -18.16 6.54
CA ASP A 373 -24.79 -17.32 5.82
C ASP A 373 -24.13 -16.47 4.71
N PRO A 374 -23.82 -17.05 3.56
CA PRO A 374 -23.15 -16.34 2.46
C PRO A 374 -24.04 -15.23 1.88
N TRP A 375 -25.36 -15.40 1.91
CA TRP A 375 -26.30 -14.42 1.38
C TRP A 375 -26.36 -13.14 2.21
N ARG A 376 -26.31 -13.25 3.54
CA ARG A 376 -26.23 -12.08 4.44
C ARG A 376 -24.98 -11.26 4.14
N MET A 377 -23.84 -11.94 3.98
CA MET A 377 -22.57 -11.29 3.66
C MET A 377 -22.63 -10.53 2.32
N LEU A 378 -23.18 -11.16 1.28
CA LEU A 378 -23.31 -10.56 -0.05
C LEU A 378 -24.30 -9.40 -0.08
N PHE A 379 -25.44 -9.54 0.61
CA PHE A 379 -26.45 -8.49 0.70
C PHE A 379 -25.92 -7.23 1.39
N VAL A 380 -25.29 -7.39 2.57
CA VAL A 380 -24.65 -6.28 3.29
C VAL A 380 -23.51 -5.69 2.46
N ALA A 381 -22.70 -6.54 1.80
CA ALA A 381 -21.62 -6.07 0.94
C ALA A 381 -22.13 -5.27 -0.26
N ALA A 382 -23.26 -5.64 -0.87
CA ALA A 382 -23.87 -4.90 -1.98
C ALA A 382 -24.23 -3.47 -1.56
N ILE A 383 -24.95 -3.32 -0.45
CA ILE A 383 -25.42 -2.03 0.07
C ILE A 383 -24.23 -1.15 0.47
N VAL A 384 -23.34 -1.70 1.31
CA VAL A 384 -22.24 -0.94 1.88
C VAL A 384 -21.21 -0.59 0.81
N SER A 385 -20.89 -1.49 -0.12
CA SER A 385 -19.93 -1.18 -1.20
C SER A 385 -20.44 -0.11 -2.16
N ALA A 386 -21.74 -0.08 -2.47
CA ALA A 386 -22.34 0.95 -3.31
C ALA A 386 -22.28 2.33 -2.63
N SER A 387 -22.77 2.41 -1.39
CA SER A 387 -22.72 3.63 -0.57
C SER A 387 -21.28 4.14 -0.41
N ALA A 388 -20.38 3.26 0.00
CA ALA A 388 -19.01 3.62 0.28
C ALA A 388 -18.23 4.01 -0.97
N SER A 389 -18.55 3.42 -2.13
CA SER A 389 -17.96 3.83 -3.41
C SER A 389 -18.42 5.23 -3.83
N LEU A 390 -19.70 5.59 -3.58
CA LEU A 390 -20.21 6.94 -3.82
C LEU A 390 -19.54 7.96 -2.90
N ALA A 391 -19.48 7.67 -1.60
CA ALA A 391 -18.83 8.51 -0.61
C ALA A 391 -17.32 8.69 -0.91
N ALA A 392 -16.63 7.60 -1.26
CA ALA A 392 -15.22 7.66 -1.63
C ALA A 392 -15.01 8.46 -2.91
N LEU A 393 -15.85 8.28 -3.93
CA LEU A 393 -15.77 9.07 -5.15
C LEU A 393 -16.00 10.57 -4.88
N ALA A 394 -17.02 10.91 -4.08
CA ALA A 394 -17.34 12.27 -3.68
C ALA A 394 -16.15 12.95 -2.98
N VAL A 395 -15.62 12.29 -1.97
CA VAL A 395 -14.51 12.81 -1.17
C VAL A 395 -13.22 12.89 -1.98
N HIS A 396 -12.96 11.94 -2.89
CA HIS A 396 -11.74 11.98 -3.69
C HIS A 396 -11.81 12.90 -4.91
N LEU A 397 -13.01 13.32 -5.33
CA LEU A 397 -13.18 14.32 -6.38
C LEU A 397 -12.90 15.75 -5.88
N ILE A 398 -13.24 16.04 -4.62
CA ILE A 398 -13.26 17.41 -4.07
C ILE A 398 -12.31 17.61 -2.89
N GLY A 399 -11.91 16.50 -2.29
CA GLY A 399 -11.11 16.46 -1.08
C GLY A 399 -9.73 17.10 -1.23
N PRO A 400 -9.00 17.19 -0.11
CA PRO A 400 -7.79 17.98 -0.01
C PRO A 400 -6.75 17.58 -1.07
N GLU A 401 -6.06 18.59 -1.61
CA GLU A 401 -4.94 18.38 -2.52
C GLU A 401 -3.66 18.00 -1.75
N GLY A 402 -3.56 18.44 -0.49
CA GLY A 402 -2.44 18.17 0.41
C GLY A 402 -2.35 16.70 0.84
N THR A 403 -1.12 16.20 1.00
CA THR A 403 -0.85 14.80 1.35
C THR A 403 -1.40 14.41 2.71
N THR A 404 -1.25 15.27 3.71
CA THR A 404 -1.67 14.98 5.08
C THR A 404 -3.20 14.87 5.17
N GLY A 405 -3.92 15.82 4.57
CA GLY A 405 -5.37 15.80 4.48
C GLY A 405 -5.88 14.54 3.76
N ARG A 406 -5.27 14.16 2.64
CA ARG A 406 -5.62 12.94 1.90
C ARG A 406 -5.42 11.69 2.74
N THR A 407 -4.31 11.57 3.46
CA THR A 407 -4.02 10.41 4.30
C THR A 407 -5.05 10.27 5.42
N ILE A 408 -5.39 11.36 6.10
CA ILE A 408 -6.42 11.36 7.16
C ILE A 408 -7.76 10.92 6.59
N VAL A 409 -8.17 11.52 5.48
CA VAL A 409 -9.41 11.17 4.78
C VAL A 409 -9.45 9.70 4.37
N ASN A 410 -8.34 9.17 3.83
CA ASN A 410 -8.25 7.75 3.48
C ASN A 410 -8.47 6.85 4.69
N PHE A 411 -7.87 7.17 5.85
CA PHE A 411 -8.06 6.40 7.07
C PHE A 411 -9.51 6.47 7.56
N VAL A 412 -10.11 7.65 7.56
CA VAL A 412 -11.52 7.83 7.97
C VAL A 412 -12.46 7.02 7.08
N ILE A 413 -12.29 7.06 5.76
CA ILE A 413 -13.11 6.27 4.83
C ILE A 413 -12.87 4.77 5.06
N LEU A 414 -11.61 4.35 5.18
CA LEU A 414 -11.27 2.93 5.30
C LEU A 414 -11.83 2.32 6.59
N PHE A 415 -11.61 2.95 7.74
CA PHE A 415 -12.13 2.48 9.02
C PHE A 415 -13.66 2.66 9.12
N GLY A 416 -14.19 3.78 8.62
CA GLY A 416 -15.63 4.03 8.60
C GLY A 416 -16.39 2.96 7.85
N VAL A 417 -15.89 2.54 6.68
CA VAL A 417 -16.56 1.50 5.88
C VAL A 417 -16.49 0.13 6.54
N MET A 418 -15.38 -0.23 7.19
CA MET A 418 -15.30 -1.47 7.96
C MET A 418 -16.31 -1.47 9.12
N GLY A 419 -16.40 -0.35 9.85
CA GLY A 419 -17.38 -0.18 10.93
C GLY A 419 -18.82 -0.29 10.44
N VAL A 420 -19.16 0.36 9.33
CA VAL A 420 -20.50 0.30 8.71
C VAL A 420 -20.83 -1.11 8.23
N TYR A 421 -19.86 -1.85 7.67
CA TYR A 421 -20.08 -3.23 7.26
C TYR A 421 -20.38 -4.13 8.46
N TRP A 422 -19.58 -4.07 9.53
CA TRP A 422 -19.82 -4.89 10.72
C TRP A 422 -21.12 -4.51 11.43
N GLY A 423 -21.38 -3.20 11.58
CA GLY A 423 -22.64 -2.71 12.14
C GLY A 423 -23.85 -3.13 11.29
N GLY A 424 -23.73 -3.05 9.96
CA GLY A 424 -24.77 -3.50 9.05
C GLY A 424 -25.00 -5.01 9.08
N TYR A 425 -23.93 -5.79 9.22
CA TYR A 425 -24.02 -7.24 9.38
C TYR A 425 -24.75 -7.63 10.66
N TRP A 426 -24.39 -7.00 11.79
CA TRP A 426 -25.07 -7.18 13.07
C TRP A 426 -26.54 -6.74 13.02
N LEU A 427 -26.81 -5.62 12.35
CA LEU A 427 -28.15 -5.05 12.27
C LEU A 427 -29.09 -5.91 11.40
N VAL A 428 -28.59 -6.52 10.31
CA VAL A 428 -29.34 -7.51 9.52
C VAL A 428 -29.52 -8.83 10.29
N ASP A 429 -28.54 -9.22 11.11
CA ASP A 429 -28.65 -10.41 11.96
C ASP A 429 -29.72 -10.25 13.07
N THR A 430 -29.88 -9.02 13.59
CA THR A 430 -30.79 -8.73 14.70
C THR A 430 -32.23 -8.45 14.24
N PHE A 431 -32.40 -7.82 13.08
CA PHE A 431 -33.71 -7.33 12.59
C PHE A 431 -34.12 -7.91 11.23
N ASP A 432 -33.52 -9.04 10.82
CA ASP A 432 -33.70 -9.67 9.51
C ASP A 432 -33.34 -8.79 8.30
N TYR A 433 -33.43 -9.38 7.10
CA TYR A 433 -33.12 -8.73 5.83
C TYR A 433 -34.02 -7.53 5.51
N LEU A 434 -35.29 -7.58 5.88
CA LEU A 434 -36.28 -6.60 5.43
C LEU A 434 -36.19 -5.31 6.24
N ILE A 435 -36.21 -5.41 7.57
CA ILE A 435 -36.13 -4.26 8.47
C ILE A 435 -34.68 -3.84 8.64
N GLY A 436 -33.79 -4.77 9.01
CA GLY A 436 -32.37 -4.49 9.17
C GLY A 436 -31.72 -4.01 7.87
N GLY A 437 -31.96 -4.72 6.77
CA GLY A 437 -31.45 -4.34 5.46
C GLY A 437 -32.03 -3.02 4.95
N GLY A 438 -33.32 -2.77 5.18
CA GLY A 438 -33.98 -1.51 4.83
C GLY A 438 -33.36 -0.32 5.57
N ILE A 439 -33.19 -0.42 6.90
CA ILE A 439 -32.54 0.62 7.71
C ILE A 439 -31.11 0.87 7.24
N LEU A 440 -30.34 -0.21 7.02
CA LEU A 440 -28.97 -0.11 6.52
C LEU A 440 -28.93 0.60 5.17
N ALA A 441 -29.80 0.23 4.23
CA ALA A 441 -29.87 0.83 2.91
C ALA A 441 -30.22 2.31 2.98
N VAL A 442 -31.24 2.70 3.75
CA VAL A 442 -31.67 4.10 3.90
C VAL A 442 -30.53 4.95 4.46
N ILE A 443 -29.89 4.51 5.53
CA ILE A 443 -28.81 5.27 6.18
C ILE A 443 -27.59 5.36 5.25
N THR A 444 -27.12 4.23 4.74
CA THR A 444 -25.85 4.17 4.00
C THR A 444 -26.00 4.71 2.58
N LEU A 445 -27.01 4.30 1.81
CA LEU A 445 -27.22 4.84 0.47
C LEU A 445 -27.66 6.30 0.51
N GLY A 446 -28.48 6.69 1.49
CA GLY A 446 -28.85 8.09 1.71
C GLY A 446 -27.62 8.96 1.95
N PHE A 447 -26.70 8.52 2.81
CA PHE A 447 -25.41 9.19 3.02
C PHE A 447 -24.55 9.21 1.74
N GLY A 448 -24.39 8.06 1.07
CA GLY A 448 -23.56 7.96 -0.14
C GLY A 448 -24.06 8.83 -1.30
N LEU A 449 -25.38 8.82 -1.56
CA LEU A 449 -26.01 9.63 -2.59
C LEU A 449 -25.95 11.12 -2.25
N SER A 450 -26.26 11.51 -1.02
CA SER A 450 -26.18 12.91 -0.60
C SER A 450 -24.75 13.45 -0.69
N ALA A 451 -23.76 12.68 -0.23
CA ALA A 451 -22.35 13.03 -0.39
C ALA A 451 -21.96 13.19 -1.87
N TRP A 452 -22.38 12.24 -2.73
CA TRP A 452 -22.11 12.31 -4.16
C TRP A 452 -22.77 13.51 -4.85
N PHE A 453 -24.05 13.77 -4.63
CA PHE A 453 -24.73 14.91 -5.28
C PHE A 453 -24.24 16.26 -4.76
N ALA A 454 -23.96 16.38 -3.46
CA ALA A 454 -23.36 17.58 -2.89
C ALA A 454 -21.97 17.83 -3.50
N ALA A 455 -21.15 16.78 -3.58
CA ALA A 455 -19.86 16.86 -4.22
C ALA A 455 -19.97 17.20 -5.70
N GLN A 456 -20.76 16.46 -6.48
CA GLN A 456 -20.93 16.71 -7.90
C GLN A 456 -21.35 18.16 -8.17
N ARG A 457 -22.29 18.71 -7.38
CA ARG A 457 -22.69 20.11 -7.47
C ARG A 457 -21.52 21.06 -7.21
N GLU A 458 -20.76 20.86 -6.14
CA GLU A 458 -19.61 21.70 -5.83
C GLU A 458 -18.50 21.58 -6.89
N TYR A 459 -18.25 20.37 -7.41
CA TYR A 459 -17.29 20.15 -8.50
C TYR A 459 -17.66 20.91 -9.76
N LEU A 460 -18.95 20.92 -10.14
CA LEU A 460 -19.49 21.66 -11.30
C LEU A 460 -19.42 23.18 -11.15
N LEU A 461 -19.37 23.69 -9.92
CA LEU A 461 -19.28 25.13 -9.63
C LEU A 461 -17.83 25.63 -9.61
N ARG A 462 -16.86 24.77 -9.37
CA ARG A 462 -15.44 25.15 -9.29
C ARG A 462 -14.89 25.46 -10.69
N PRO A 463 -13.99 26.44 -10.85
CA PRO A 463 -13.30 26.60 -12.13
C PRO A 463 -12.39 25.39 -12.40
N PRO A 464 -12.32 24.90 -13.65
CA PRO A 464 -11.38 23.84 -14.00
C PRO A 464 -9.95 24.34 -13.79
N ARG A 465 -9.12 23.52 -13.12
CA ARG A 465 -7.70 23.81 -12.88
C ARG A 465 -6.85 22.95 -13.79
N PHE A 466 -6.01 23.59 -14.61
CA PHE A 466 -5.09 22.92 -15.53
C PHE A 466 -3.63 22.99 -15.08
N ASP A 467 -3.34 23.82 -14.07
CA ASP A 467 -1.99 24.02 -13.57
C ASP A 467 -1.42 22.72 -12.99
N ALA A 468 -0.13 22.50 -13.25
CA ALA A 468 0.62 21.45 -12.59
C ALA A 468 0.62 21.69 -11.06
N PRO A 469 0.46 20.65 -10.23
CA PRO A 469 0.53 20.83 -8.79
C PRO A 469 1.92 21.38 -8.42
N ILE A 470 1.95 22.58 -7.85
CA ILE A 470 3.16 23.16 -7.23
C ILE A 470 3.45 22.28 -6.01
N GLY A 471 4.53 21.50 -6.09
CA GLY A 471 4.86 20.40 -5.18
C GLY A 471 5.14 20.81 -3.75
#